data_AF-A0A384D210-F1
#
_entry.id   AF-A0A384D210-F1
#
_cell.length_a   1.000
_cell.length_b   1.000
_cell.length_c   1.000
_cell.angle_alpha   90.00
_cell.angle_beta   90.00
_cell.angle_gamma   90.00
#
_symmetry.space_group_name_H-M   'P 1'
#
loop_
_entity.id
_entity.type
_entity.pdbx_description
1 polymer ?
#
loop_
_entity_poly.entity_id
_entity_poly.type
_entity_poly.pdbx_seq_one_letter_code
_entity_poly.pdbx_strand_id
1 'polypeptide(L)'
;MSEAYFRVESGALGPEENFLSLDDILMSHEKLPVRTETPMPRLGAFFLERSGGAETDHAIPQGSKLELPLWLAKGLFDNKRRILSVDLPKIYQQGWRTVFSADANVVDLHKLGPHFYGFGSQLLHFDSPENADISQSLLQTFIGRFRRIMDSSQNAYNEDTSALVARLDEMERGLFQTGQKGLNDFQCWEKGQASQITASSLVQNYKKRKLTDMDN
;
A
#
# COMPACT_ATOMS: atom_id res chain seq x y z
N MET A 1 -15.94 -14.36 8.07
CA MET A 1 -14.76 -15.25 8.29
C MET A 1 -13.79 -14.60 9.30
N SER A 2 -14.27 -13.70 10.16
CA SER A 2 -13.47 -12.54 10.62
C SER A 2 -13.40 -12.33 12.14
N GLU A 3 -14.25 -12.95 12.95
CA GLU A 3 -14.32 -12.59 14.39
C GLU A 3 -13.20 -13.15 15.26
N ALA A 4 -12.59 -14.28 14.90
CA ALA A 4 -11.53 -14.91 15.71
C ALA A 4 -10.14 -14.87 15.04
N TYR A 5 -10.03 -14.31 13.84
CA TYR A 5 -8.75 -14.11 13.16
C TYR A 5 -8.35 -12.64 13.26
N PHE A 6 -7.39 -12.36 14.13
CA PHE A 6 -6.83 -11.02 14.31
C PHE A 6 -5.52 -10.95 13.52
N ARG A 7 -5.60 -10.36 12.32
CA ARG A 7 -4.40 -10.07 11.52
C ARG A 7 -3.59 -8.97 12.20
N VAL A 8 -2.27 -9.00 12.01
CA VAL A 8 -1.41 -7.87 12.39
C VAL A 8 -1.71 -6.70 11.46
N GLU A 9 -2.02 -5.53 12.03
CA GLU A 9 -2.37 -4.33 11.27
C GLU A 9 -1.12 -3.65 10.70
N SER A 10 -1.31 -2.81 9.68
CA SER A 10 -0.24 -2.01 9.07
C SER A 10 0.28 -0.93 10.02
N GLY A 11 1.61 -0.80 10.09
CA GLY A 11 2.32 0.28 10.79
C GLY A 11 2.82 1.38 9.86
N ALA A 12 2.66 1.23 8.53
CA ALA A 12 3.33 2.05 7.52
C ALA A 12 3.05 3.57 7.58
N LEU A 13 1.96 4.00 8.22
CA LEU A 13 1.68 5.44 8.44
C LEU A 13 2.45 6.05 9.61
N GLY A 14 3.01 5.21 10.47
CA GLY A 14 3.83 5.63 11.61
C GLY A 14 5.31 5.76 11.24
N PRO A 15 6.17 5.89 12.27
CA PRO A 15 7.62 5.97 12.08
C PRO A 15 8.21 4.73 11.40
N GLU A 16 7.68 3.54 11.64
CA GLU A 16 8.24 2.31 11.05
C GLU A 16 7.10 1.36 10.69
N GLU A 17 7.37 0.48 9.73
CA GLU A 17 6.46 -0.59 9.33
C GLU A 17 6.41 -1.73 10.36
N ASN A 18 5.27 -2.42 10.44
CA ASN A 18 5.11 -3.57 11.33
C ASN A 18 5.74 -4.82 10.70
N PHE A 19 6.73 -5.39 11.38
CA PHE A 19 7.50 -6.54 10.87
C PHE A 19 6.65 -7.76 10.47
N LEU A 20 5.52 -8.00 11.16
CA LEU A 20 4.63 -9.14 10.90
C LEU A 20 3.38 -8.76 10.09
N SER A 21 3.25 -7.50 9.66
CA SER A 21 2.14 -7.06 8.82
C SER A 21 2.37 -7.51 7.38
N LEU A 22 1.43 -8.30 6.85
CA LEU A 22 1.49 -8.73 5.45
C LEU A 22 1.30 -7.54 4.49
N ASP A 23 0.46 -6.57 4.86
CA ASP A 23 0.22 -5.38 4.06
C ASP A 23 1.50 -4.55 3.93
N ASP A 24 2.27 -4.43 5.02
CA ASP A 24 3.52 -3.67 5.01
C ASP A 24 4.62 -4.36 4.21
N ILE A 25 4.71 -5.69 4.29
CA ILE A 25 5.64 -6.50 3.49
C ILE A 25 5.33 -6.35 1.99
N LEU A 26 4.05 -6.34 1.62
CA LEU A 26 3.63 -6.16 0.23
C LEU A 26 3.87 -4.73 -0.25
N MET A 27 3.60 -3.73 0.59
CA MET A 27 3.89 -2.32 0.30
C MET A 27 5.38 -2.08 0.08
N SER A 28 6.25 -2.60 0.97
CA SER A 28 7.70 -2.38 0.86
C SER A 28 8.35 -3.15 -0.30
N HIS A 29 7.63 -4.09 -0.92
CA HIS A 29 8.04 -4.75 -2.16
C HIS A 29 7.88 -3.85 -3.41
N GLU A 30 7.09 -2.78 -3.33
CA GLU A 30 6.92 -1.84 -4.44
C GLU A 30 8.26 -1.20 -4.85
N LYS A 31 8.42 -0.99 -6.16
CA LYS A 31 9.67 -0.52 -6.76
C LYS A 31 9.84 0.98 -6.57
N LEU A 32 11.05 1.38 -6.22
CA LEU A 32 11.49 2.74 -6.02
C LEU A 32 12.64 3.06 -6.99
N PRO A 33 12.55 4.16 -7.75
CA PRO A 33 13.64 4.62 -8.59
C PRO A 33 14.80 5.10 -7.72
N VAL A 34 16.00 4.57 -7.99
CA VAL A 34 17.24 4.93 -7.30
C VAL A 34 18.37 5.15 -8.29
N ARG A 35 19.44 5.81 -7.86
CA ARG A 35 20.68 5.95 -8.63
C ARG A 35 21.86 5.50 -7.80
N THR A 36 22.71 4.64 -8.35
CA THR A 36 23.92 4.17 -7.65
C THR A 36 24.95 5.30 -7.55
N GLU A 37 25.56 5.45 -6.38
CA GLU A 37 26.61 6.45 -6.13
C GLU A 37 28.01 5.81 -6.07
N THR A 38 28.09 4.48 -5.99
CA THR A 38 29.31 3.69 -6.10
C THR A 38 29.09 2.48 -7.02
N PRO A 39 30.14 1.97 -7.68
CA PRO A 39 30.02 0.74 -8.46
C PRO A 39 29.73 -0.45 -7.53
N MET A 40 28.81 -1.32 -7.94
CA MET A 40 28.43 -2.51 -7.16
C MET A 40 28.99 -3.77 -7.84
N PRO A 41 30.13 -4.32 -7.37
CA PRO A 41 30.75 -5.49 -7.98
C PRO A 41 29.85 -6.73 -7.84
N ARG A 42 29.91 -7.62 -8.85
CA ARG A 42 29.22 -8.93 -8.89
C ARG A 42 27.69 -8.91 -8.86
N LEU A 43 27.06 -7.72 -8.94
CA LEU A 43 25.60 -7.56 -8.94
C LEU A 43 25.02 -7.24 -10.33
N GLY A 44 25.85 -7.08 -11.35
CA GLY A 44 25.43 -6.78 -12.72
C GLY A 44 24.58 -7.88 -13.36
N ALA A 45 24.65 -9.12 -12.86
CA ALA A 45 23.81 -10.23 -13.32
C ALA A 45 22.30 -9.97 -13.10
N PHE A 46 21.93 -9.20 -12.07
CA PHE A 46 20.54 -8.85 -11.80
C PHE A 46 20.02 -7.71 -12.70
N PHE A 47 20.93 -6.98 -13.34
CA PHE A 47 20.62 -5.79 -14.15
C PHE A 47 21.33 -5.88 -15.51
N LEU A 48 21.00 -6.91 -16.28
CA LEU A 48 21.66 -7.27 -17.55
C LEU A 48 21.72 -6.12 -18.56
N GLU A 49 20.71 -5.25 -18.61
CA GLU A 49 20.69 -4.07 -19.50
C GLU A 49 21.76 -3.00 -19.14
N ARG A 50 22.36 -3.09 -17.96
CA ARG A 50 23.26 -2.06 -17.39
C ARG A 50 24.62 -2.60 -16.98
N SER A 51 24.85 -3.90 -17.19
CA SER A 51 26.14 -4.54 -17.00
C SER A 51 27.03 -4.17 -18.18
N GLY A 52 28.13 -3.46 -17.93
CA GLY A 52 29.16 -3.20 -18.95
C GLY A 52 29.68 -4.54 -19.45
N GLY A 53 29.49 -4.83 -20.73
CA GLY A 53 29.87 -6.11 -21.32
C GLY A 53 31.32 -6.49 -21.05
N ALA A 54 31.55 -7.78 -20.85
CA ALA A 54 32.84 -8.47 -20.83
C ALA A 54 33.88 -8.06 -19.77
N GLU A 55 33.51 -7.36 -18.69
CA GLU A 55 34.42 -7.17 -17.55
C GLU A 55 34.26 -8.26 -16.48
N THR A 56 35.40 -8.75 -15.97
CA THR A 56 35.55 -9.96 -15.12
C THR A 56 34.79 -9.94 -13.79
N ASP A 57 34.28 -8.79 -13.36
CA ASP A 57 33.61 -8.64 -12.05
C ASP A 57 32.10 -8.36 -12.17
N HIS A 58 31.53 -8.30 -13.39
CA HIS A 58 30.10 -8.07 -13.66
C HIS A 58 29.49 -7.00 -12.74
N ALA A 59 30.11 -5.82 -12.68
CA ALA A 59 29.71 -4.76 -11.75
C ALA A 59 28.57 -3.90 -12.33
N ILE A 60 27.71 -3.37 -11.46
CA ILE A 60 26.80 -2.27 -11.82
C ILE A 60 27.61 -0.97 -11.78
N PRO A 61 27.68 -0.19 -12.88
CA PRO A 61 28.40 1.08 -12.89
C PRO A 61 27.82 2.09 -11.89
N GLN A 62 28.66 3.00 -11.40
CA GLN A 62 28.21 4.20 -10.69
C GLN A 62 27.32 5.06 -11.60
N GLY A 63 26.32 5.73 -11.02
CA GLY A 63 25.37 6.59 -11.73
C GLY A 63 24.26 5.82 -12.44
N SER A 64 24.18 4.50 -12.26
CA SER A 64 23.15 3.67 -12.86
C SER A 64 21.80 3.90 -12.19
N LYS A 65 20.77 4.24 -12.97
CA LYS A 65 19.38 4.34 -12.48
C LYS A 65 18.78 2.93 -12.30
N LEU A 66 18.42 2.50 -11.10
CA LEU A 66 17.84 1.18 -10.88
C LEU A 66 16.42 1.33 -10.33
N GLU A 67 15.63 0.27 -10.44
CA GLU A 67 14.33 0.14 -9.77
C GLU A 67 14.50 -0.92 -8.69
N LEU A 68 14.61 -0.51 -7.43
CA LEU A 68 14.82 -1.41 -6.29
C LEU A 68 13.57 -1.43 -5.39
N PRO A 69 13.23 -2.56 -4.76
CA PRO A 69 12.19 -2.58 -3.74
C PRO A 69 12.50 -1.59 -2.59
N LEU A 70 11.47 -0.98 -2.02
CA LEU A 70 11.61 -0.01 -0.93
C LEU A 70 12.42 -0.57 0.26
N TRP A 71 12.17 -1.81 0.68
CA TRP A 71 12.90 -2.43 1.80
C TRP A 71 14.42 -2.50 1.55
N LEU A 72 14.84 -2.73 0.31
CA LEU A 72 16.25 -2.77 -0.06
C LEU A 72 16.84 -1.38 -0.14
N ALA A 73 16.09 -0.42 -0.69
CA ALA A 73 16.51 0.98 -0.75
C ALA A 73 16.72 1.56 0.66
N LYS A 74 15.83 1.26 1.62
CA LYS A 74 15.97 1.65 3.03
C LYS A 74 17.29 1.16 3.64
N GLY A 75 17.64 -0.12 3.43
CA GLY A 75 18.85 -0.72 4.00
C GLY A 75 20.16 -0.20 3.40
N LEU A 76 20.13 0.25 2.14
CA LEU A 76 21.31 0.75 1.42
C LEU A 76 21.46 2.28 1.49
N PHE A 77 20.43 3.00 1.93
CA PHE A 77 20.43 4.44 2.01
C PHE A 77 21.21 4.95 3.24
N ASP A 78 21.87 6.08 3.06
CA ASP A 78 22.42 6.87 4.15
C ASP A 78 22.41 8.36 3.81
N ASN A 79 22.43 9.23 4.82
CA ASN A 79 22.31 10.70 4.61
C ASN A 79 23.46 11.28 3.76
N LYS A 80 24.61 10.58 3.70
CA LYS A 80 25.76 10.95 2.87
C LYS A 80 25.67 10.42 1.43
N ARG A 81 24.66 9.63 1.09
CA ARG A 81 24.43 9.03 -0.23
C ARG A 81 25.67 8.30 -0.74
N ARG A 82 26.26 7.42 0.09
CA ARG A 82 27.48 6.66 -0.22
C ARG A 82 27.22 5.54 -1.22
N ILE A 83 26.09 4.86 -1.11
CA ILE A 83 25.79 3.67 -1.92
C ILE A 83 24.78 4.01 -3.01
N LEU A 84 23.67 4.66 -2.63
CA LEU A 84 22.63 5.08 -3.55
C LEU A 84 22.03 6.43 -3.17
N SER A 85 21.41 7.07 -4.15
CA SER A 85 20.49 8.18 -3.98
C SER A 85 19.10 7.75 -4.45
N VAL A 86 18.06 8.27 -3.81
CA VAL A 86 16.66 7.94 -4.10
C VAL A 86 16.05 9.06 -4.94
N ASP A 87 15.35 8.68 -6.01
CA ASP A 87 14.56 9.59 -6.84
C ASP A 87 13.08 9.43 -6.47
N LEU A 88 12.38 10.56 -6.28
CA LEU A 88 10.96 10.55 -5.93
C LEU A 88 10.13 9.99 -7.10
N PRO A 89 9.26 8.99 -6.88
CA PRO A 89 8.30 8.54 -7.87
C PRO A 89 7.41 9.70 -8.33
N LYS A 90 7.02 9.69 -9.61
CA LYS A 90 6.26 10.77 -10.25
C LYS A 90 5.02 11.19 -9.46
N ILE A 91 4.37 10.23 -8.81
CA ILE A 91 3.13 10.43 -8.05
C ILE A 91 3.32 11.37 -6.84
N TYR A 92 4.53 11.41 -6.27
CA TYR A 92 4.86 12.28 -5.13
C TYR A 92 5.54 13.59 -5.55
N GLN A 93 5.84 13.76 -6.84
CA GLN A 93 6.42 14.99 -7.37
C GLN A 93 5.40 16.12 -7.41
N GLN A 94 5.89 17.36 -7.41
CA GLN A 94 5.08 18.58 -7.39
C GLN A 94 3.91 18.59 -8.39
N GLY A 95 4.11 18.10 -9.62
CA GLY A 95 3.06 18.06 -10.65
C GLY A 95 1.83 17.26 -10.23
N TRP A 96 2.02 16.09 -9.62
CA TRP A 96 0.91 15.28 -9.10
C TRP A 96 0.33 15.87 -7.81
N ARG A 97 1.16 16.50 -6.96
CA ARG A 97 0.66 17.24 -5.78
C ARG A 97 -0.32 18.35 -6.17
N THR A 98 -0.09 19.06 -7.27
CA THR A 98 -1.05 20.05 -7.80
C THR A 98 -2.36 19.40 -8.25
N VAL A 99 -2.30 18.22 -8.89
CA VAL A 99 -3.50 17.47 -9.30
C VAL A 99 -4.32 17.05 -8.08
N PHE A 100 -3.67 16.51 -7.04
CA PHE A 100 -4.34 16.16 -5.78
C PHE A 100 -4.95 17.37 -5.08
N SER A 101 -4.28 18.53 -5.12
CA SER A 101 -4.80 19.77 -4.56
C SER A 101 -6.00 20.32 -5.33
N ALA A 102 -6.14 20.00 -6.62
CA ALA A 102 -7.27 20.45 -7.43
C ALA A 102 -8.54 19.63 -7.12
N ASP A 103 -8.45 18.30 -7.23
CA ASP A 103 -9.47 17.39 -6.73
C ASP A 103 -8.89 15.98 -6.55
N ALA A 104 -8.69 15.60 -5.29
CA ALA A 104 -8.21 14.27 -4.95
C ALA A 104 -9.23 13.15 -5.29
N ASN A 105 -10.53 13.46 -5.41
CA ASN A 105 -11.58 12.46 -5.63
C ASN A 105 -11.60 11.88 -7.05
N VAL A 106 -11.07 12.60 -8.04
CA VAL A 106 -11.00 12.14 -9.43
C VAL A 106 -9.77 11.28 -9.72
N VAL A 107 -8.86 11.14 -8.75
CA VAL A 107 -7.69 10.27 -8.90
C VAL A 107 -8.03 8.84 -8.51
N ASP A 108 -7.52 7.90 -9.30
CA ASP A 108 -7.56 6.46 -9.04
C ASP A 108 -6.27 6.09 -8.29
N LEU A 109 -6.35 6.02 -6.96
CA LEU A 109 -5.18 5.74 -6.14
C LEU A 109 -4.70 4.30 -6.34
N HIS A 110 -5.63 3.36 -6.51
CA HIS A 110 -5.30 1.94 -6.68
C HIS A 110 -4.40 1.68 -7.91
N LYS A 111 -4.62 2.41 -9.01
CA LYS A 111 -3.77 2.31 -10.21
C LYS A 111 -2.41 2.98 -10.06
N LEU A 112 -2.31 4.02 -9.24
CA LEU A 112 -1.06 4.73 -8.99
C LEU A 112 -0.19 3.98 -7.97
N GLY A 113 -0.82 3.21 -7.10
CA GLY A 113 -0.18 2.30 -6.16
C GLY A 113 -1.23 1.91 -5.12
N PRO A 114 -1.47 0.60 -4.88
CA PRO A 114 -2.48 0.18 -3.91
C PRO A 114 -2.19 0.70 -2.50
N HIS A 115 -0.94 1.07 -2.19
CA HIS A 115 -0.49 1.57 -0.88
C HIS A 115 0.04 3.02 -0.94
N PHE A 116 -0.65 3.93 -1.62
CA PHE A 116 -0.26 5.34 -1.73
C PHE A 116 0.08 6.02 -0.38
N TYR A 117 -0.78 5.90 0.64
CA TYR A 117 -0.49 6.57 1.92
C TYR A 117 0.68 5.90 2.67
N GLY A 118 0.71 4.56 2.70
CA GLY A 118 1.76 3.80 3.37
C GLY A 118 3.13 4.02 2.72
N PHE A 119 3.22 3.86 1.41
CA PHE A 119 4.45 4.07 0.64
C PHE A 119 4.94 5.52 0.76
N GLY A 120 4.03 6.49 0.62
CA GLY A 120 4.36 7.91 0.74
C GLY A 120 4.89 8.29 2.13
N SER A 121 4.33 7.71 3.20
CA SER A 121 4.84 7.89 4.56
C SER A 121 6.24 7.30 4.72
N GLN A 122 6.46 6.09 4.19
CA GLN A 122 7.78 5.44 4.28
C GLN A 122 8.84 6.12 3.41
N LEU A 123 8.47 6.83 2.35
CA LEU A 123 9.35 7.65 1.53
C LEU A 123 9.99 8.82 2.32
N LEU A 124 9.36 9.27 3.41
CA LEU A 124 9.87 10.36 4.25
C LEU A 124 11.17 9.99 5.00
N HIS A 125 11.51 8.71 5.08
CA HIS A 125 12.78 8.23 5.64
C HIS A 125 13.99 8.62 4.80
N PHE A 126 13.78 8.91 3.52
CA PHE A 126 14.83 9.44 2.67
C PHE A 126 14.87 10.96 2.87
N ASP A 127 16.02 11.48 3.29
CA ASP A 127 16.24 12.93 3.49
C ASP A 127 16.11 13.68 2.14
N SER A 128 14.88 14.07 1.82
CA SER A 128 14.50 14.86 0.65
C SER A 128 14.02 16.24 1.10
N PRO A 129 14.42 17.32 0.40
CA PRO A 129 13.96 18.68 0.73
C PRO A 129 12.44 18.83 0.61
N GLU A 130 11.76 17.95 -0.15
CA GLU A 130 10.32 17.99 -0.38
C GLU A 130 9.49 17.22 0.66
N ASN A 131 10.10 16.68 1.72
CA ASN A 131 9.41 15.85 2.72
C ASN A 131 8.22 16.56 3.39
N ALA A 132 8.37 17.86 3.69
CA ALA A 132 7.28 18.65 4.26
C ALA A 132 6.07 18.74 3.31
N ASP A 133 6.33 18.98 2.02
CA ASP A 133 5.28 19.08 0.99
C ASP A 133 4.61 17.72 0.73
N ILE A 134 5.38 16.63 0.73
CA ILE A 134 4.85 15.26 0.56
C ILE A 134 3.92 14.94 1.73
N SER A 135 4.37 15.16 2.97
CA SER A 135 3.57 14.91 4.17
C SER A 135 2.27 15.72 4.16
N GLN A 136 2.35 17.02 3.82
CA GLN A 136 1.17 17.87 3.69
C GLN A 136 0.24 17.39 2.56
N SER A 137 0.78 16.98 1.41
CA SER A 137 -0.01 16.46 0.29
C SER A 137 -0.76 15.19 0.66
N LEU A 138 -0.12 14.25 1.37
CA LEU A 138 -0.77 13.01 1.85
C LEU A 138 -1.96 13.34 2.76
N LEU A 139 -1.74 14.23 3.73
CA LEU A 139 -2.78 14.66 4.67
C LEU A 139 -3.96 15.33 3.96
N GLN A 140 -3.70 16.30 3.08
CA GLN A 140 -4.76 17.02 2.37
C GLN A 140 -5.53 16.11 1.41
N THR A 141 -4.85 15.17 0.75
CA THR A 141 -5.48 14.17 -0.12
C THR A 141 -6.47 13.32 0.67
N PHE A 142 -6.06 12.84 1.85
CA PHE A 142 -6.94 12.05 2.71
C PHE A 142 -8.15 12.86 3.20
N ILE A 143 -7.94 14.08 3.70
CA ILE A 143 -9.03 14.96 4.16
C ILE A 143 -10.02 15.24 3.02
N GLY A 144 -9.55 15.53 1.82
CA GLY A 144 -10.40 15.83 0.66
C GLY A 144 -11.24 14.65 0.18
N ARG A 145 -10.78 13.41 0.40
CA ARG A 145 -11.48 12.17 0.01
C ARG A 145 -12.35 11.60 1.13
N PHE A 146 -12.06 11.95 2.38
CA PHE A 146 -12.70 11.40 3.58
C PHE A 146 -14.23 11.46 3.53
N ARG A 147 -14.80 12.63 3.20
CA ARG A 147 -16.26 12.80 3.15
C ARG A 147 -16.91 11.86 2.13
N ARG A 148 -16.33 11.72 0.94
CA ARG A 148 -16.85 10.82 -0.10
C ARG A 148 -16.82 9.36 0.36
N ILE A 149 -15.75 8.93 1.04
CA ILE A 149 -15.63 7.58 1.57
C ILE A 149 -16.66 7.34 2.68
N MET A 150 -16.80 8.28 3.62
CA MET A 150 -17.80 8.21 4.70
C MET A 150 -19.22 8.11 4.15
N ASP A 151 -19.62 9.09 3.33
CA ASP A 151 -20.98 9.16 2.76
C ASP A 151 -21.29 7.91 1.94
N SER A 152 -20.35 7.43 1.13
CA SER A 152 -20.58 6.25 0.28
C SER A 152 -20.60 4.95 1.08
N SER A 153 -19.81 4.84 2.16
CA SER A 153 -19.77 3.62 2.97
C SER A 153 -21.00 3.45 3.87
N GLN A 154 -21.60 4.57 4.31
CA GLN A 154 -22.71 4.58 5.25
C GLN A 154 -24.08 4.76 4.60
N ASN A 155 -24.15 5.16 3.32
CA ASN A 155 -25.43 5.33 2.61
C ASN A 155 -25.66 4.31 1.48
N ALA A 156 -24.66 3.54 1.07
CA ALA A 156 -24.80 2.52 0.03
C ALA A 156 -25.34 1.20 0.60
N TYR A 157 -26.64 1.14 0.89
CA TYR A 157 -27.28 -0.11 1.34
C TYR A 157 -27.76 -0.93 0.15
N ASN A 158 -27.14 -2.11 -0.08
CA ASN A 158 -27.39 -2.98 -1.25
C ASN A 158 -27.14 -2.33 -2.62
N GLU A 159 -26.30 -1.30 -2.69
CA GLU A 159 -25.87 -0.69 -3.95
C GLU A 159 -24.56 -1.31 -4.46
N ASP A 160 -24.32 -1.21 -5.77
CA ASP A 160 -23.04 -1.63 -6.35
C ASP A 160 -21.94 -0.62 -6.04
N THR A 161 -21.16 -0.89 -5.00
CA THR A 161 -20.02 -0.05 -4.60
C THR A 161 -18.71 -0.37 -5.33
N SER A 162 -18.72 -1.33 -6.27
CA SER A 162 -17.50 -1.85 -6.91
C SER A 162 -16.68 -0.77 -7.63
N ALA A 163 -17.35 0.13 -8.35
CA ALA A 163 -16.70 1.21 -9.10
C ALA A 163 -15.98 2.23 -8.20
N LEU A 164 -16.52 2.48 -7.00
CA LEU A 164 -15.87 3.35 -6.02
C LEU A 164 -14.67 2.63 -5.40
N VAL A 165 -14.89 1.42 -4.88
CA VAL A 165 -13.88 0.62 -4.17
C VAL A 165 -12.68 0.34 -5.07
N ALA A 166 -12.89 0.13 -6.37
CA ALA A 166 -11.82 -0.10 -7.34
C ALA A 166 -10.76 1.02 -7.39
N ARG A 167 -11.10 2.23 -6.95
CA ARG A 167 -10.26 3.43 -7.03
C ARG A 167 -9.61 3.82 -5.70
N LEU A 168 -9.90 3.07 -4.64
CA LEU A 168 -9.43 3.32 -3.28
C LEU A 168 -8.09 2.62 -3.03
N ASP A 169 -7.24 3.29 -2.25
CA ASP A 169 -6.05 2.69 -1.59
C ASP A 169 -6.49 1.61 -0.58
N GLU A 170 -5.64 0.64 -0.27
CA GLU A 170 -5.89 -0.38 0.78
C GLU A 170 -6.30 0.22 2.14
N MET A 171 -5.72 1.34 2.57
CA MET A 171 -6.13 2.03 3.79
C MET A 171 -7.58 2.57 3.67
N GLU A 172 -7.91 3.19 2.54
CA GLU A 172 -9.26 3.69 2.26
C GLU A 172 -10.28 2.55 2.15
N ARG A 173 -9.87 1.41 1.56
CA ARG A 173 -10.68 0.19 1.48
C ARG A 173 -10.98 -0.38 2.87
N GLY A 174 -10.00 -0.40 3.76
CA GLY A 174 -10.20 -0.83 5.15
C GLY A 174 -11.22 0.06 5.89
N LEU A 175 -11.11 1.39 5.73
CA LEU A 175 -12.06 2.34 6.31
C LEU A 175 -13.46 2.17 5.72
N PHE A 176 -13.56 2.02 4.40
CA PHE A 176 -14.81 1.82 3.68
C PHE A 176 -15.52 0.51 4.11
N GLN A 177 -14.78 -0.59 4.24
CA GLN A 177 -15.29 -1.87 4.75
C GLN A 177 -15.81 -1.75 6.19
N THR A 178 -15.12 -0.96 7.02
CA THR A 178 -15.55 -0.70 8.40
C THR A 178 -16.87 0.07 8.43
N GLY A 179 -17.02 1.09 7.58
CA GLY A 179 -18.27 1.84 7.42
C GLY A 179 -19.43 0.96 6.97
N GLN A 180 -19.21 0.13 5.94
CA GLN A 180 -20.22 -0.82 5.46
C GLN A 180 -20.60 -1.86 6.51
N LYS A 181 -19.63 -2.38 7.25
CA LYS A 181 -19.88 -3.33 8.34
C LYS A 181 -20.81 -2.70 9.38
N GLY A 182 -20.50 -1.47 9.83
CA GLY A 182 -21.34 -0.75 10.80
C GLY A 182 -22.77 -0.52 10.31
N LEU A 183 -22.93 -0.10 9.04
CA LEU A 183 -24.25 0.08 8.42
C LEU A 183 -25.04 -1.24 8.38
N ASN A 184 -24.41 -2.31 7.90
CA ASN A 184 -25.05 -3.62 7.77
C ASN A 184 -25.43 -4.20 9.13
N ASP A 185 -24.56 -4.09 10.13
CA ASP A 185 -24.81 -4.57 11.49
C ASP A 185 -26.01 -3.83 12.11
N PHE A 186 -26.08 -2.50 11.95
CA PHE A 186 -27.21 -1.70 12.41
C PHE A 186 -28.53 -2.07 11.71
N GLN A 187 -28.50 -2.22 10.38
CA GLN A 187 -29.67 -2.61 9.59
C GLN A 187 -30.18 -4.02 9.93
N CYS A 188 -29.27 -4.97 10.16
CA CYS A 188 -29.61 -6.32 10.62
C CYS A 188 -30.24 -6.29 12.03
N TRP A 189 -29.72 -5.44 12.92
CA TRP A 189 -30.29 -5.24 14.25
C TRP A 189 -31.69 -4.60 14.20
N GLU A 190 -31.88 -3.55 13.41
CA GLU A 190 -33.16 -2.85 13.24
C GLU A 190 -34.26 -3.79 12.72
N LYS A 191 -33.90 -4.73 11.84
CA LYS A 191 -34.81 -5.76 11.30
C LYS A 191 -35.02 -6.96 12.24
N GLY A 192 -34.42 -6.95 13.42
CA GLY A 192 -34.47 -8.06 14.39
C GLY A 192 -33.70 -9.33 13.95
N GLN A 193 -32.96 -9.29 12.84
CA GLN A 193 -32.19 -10.42 12.32
C GLN A 193 -30.98 -10.76 13.19
N ALA A 194 -30.46 -9.78 13.94
CA ALA A 194 -29.36 -9.96 14.89
C ALA A 194 -29.73 -10.84 16.12
N SER A 195 -31.01 -11.16 16.32
CA SER A 195 -31.45 -12.04 17.42
C SER A 195 -31.21 -13.53 17.15
N GLN A 196 -31.07 -13.92 15.88
CA GLN A 196 -30.89 -15.31 15.48
C GLN A 196 -29.42 -15.73 15.62
N ILE A 197 -29.15 -16.72 16.47
CA ILE A 197 -27.82 -17.31 16.59
C ILE A 197 -27.54 -18.10 15.31
N THR A 198 -26.58 -17.63 14.53
CA THR A 198 -26.11 -18.31 13.32
C THR A 198 -24.76 -18.98 13.59
N ALA A 199 -24.50 -20.10 12.92
CA ALA A 199 -23.19 -20.73 13.00
C ALA A 199 -22.13 -19.77 12.45
N SER A 200 -21.06 -19.54 13.20
CA SER A 200 -19.94 -18.73 12.74
C SER A 200 -19.45 -19.20 11.38
N SER A 201 -19.14 -18.24 10.52
CA SER A 201 -18.50 -18.49 9.22
C SER A 201 -17.27 -19.42 9.29
N LEU A 202 -16.57 -19.49 10.44
CA LEU A 202 -15.49 -20.45 10.66
C LEU A 202 -16.00 -21.90 10.60
N VAL A 203 -17.04 -22.22 11.37
CA VAL A 203 -17.64 -23.56 11.41
C VAL A 203 -18.22 -23.96 10.06
N GLN A 204 -18.84 -23.02 9.35
CA GLN A 204 -19.39 -23.24 8.00
C GLN A 204 -18.29 -23.60 6.99
N ASN A 205 -17.13 -22.94 7.05
CA ASN A 205 -16.01 -23.20 6.14
C ASN A 205 -15.21 -24.46 6.50
N TYR A 206 -15.03 -24.76 7.78
CA TYR A 206 -14.39 -26.02 8.21
C TYR A 206 -15.20 -27.26 7.78
N LYS A 207 -16.54 -27.20 7.82
CA LYS A 207 -17.39 -28.29 7.29
C LYS A 207 -17.19 -28.52 5.79
N LYS A 208 -17.04 -27.46 4.99
CA LYS A 208 -16.80 -27.58 3.55
C LYS A 208 -15.44 -28.24 3.23
N ARG A 209 -14.40 -27.97 4.02
CA ARG A 209 -13.07 -28.60 3.83
C ARG A 209 -13.03 -30.07 4.26
N LYS A 210 -13.85 -30.48 5.24
CA LYS A 210 -13.93 -31.91 5.65
C LYS A 210 -14.67 -32.78 4.64
N LEU A 211 -15.56 -32.22 3.81
CA LEU A 211 -16.30 -33.00 2.82
C LEU A 211 -15.39 -33.46 1.66
N THR A 212 -14.39 -32.65 1.29
CA THR A 212 -13.44 -32.99 0.22
C THR A 212 -12.43 -34.08 0.59
N ASP A 213 -12.23 -34.38 1.88
CA ASP A 213 -11.32 -35.43 2.34
C ASP A 213 -12.02 -36.80 2.52
N MET A 214 -13.34 -36.90 2.29
CA MET A 214 -14.14 -38.12 2.50
C MET A 214 -14.47 -38.87 1.20
N ASP A 215 -13.99 -38.40 0.03
CA ASP A 215 -14.24 -38.98 -1.29
C ASP A 215 -13.01 -39.72 -1.89
N ASN A 216 -12.08 -40.21 -1.06
CA ASN A 216 -10.98 -41.10 -1.48
C ASN A 216 -11.05 -42.46 -0.78
#